data_AF-D7RVW5-F1
#
_entry.id   AF-D7RVW5-F1
#
_cell.length_a   1.000
_cell.length_b   1.000
_cell.length_c   1.000
_cell.angle_alpha   90.00
_cell.angle_beta   90.00
_cell.angle_gamma   90.00
#
_symmetry.space_group_name_H-M   'P 1'
#
loop_
_entity.id
_entity.type
_entity.pdbx_description
1 polymer ?
#
loop_
_entity_poly.entity_id
_entity_poly.type
_entity_poly.pdbx_seq_one_letter_code
_entity_poly.pdbx_strand_id
1 'polypeptide(L)'
;SRNKCQYCRFQKCLALGMSHDAIRYGRMPEAEKKKLVAGLLAGEKLQSSSGADLKTLAKHVNTAYLRNLNMTKKKARSILTGKTSCTAPFVIHDMDSLWQAENGLVWNQLNGAPPNKEIGVHVFYRCQ
;
A
#
# COMPACT_ATOMS: atom_id res chain seq x y z
N SER A 1 -13.35 29.50 5.13
CA SER A 1 -11.96 29.82 5.55
C SER A 1 -11.46 28.73 6.50
N ARG A 2 -10.72 27.75 5.98
CA ARG A 2 -10.34 26.51 6.70
C ARG A 2 -9.01 26.76 7.44
N ASN A 3 -9.02 26.71 8.78
CA ASN A 3 -7.86 26.67 9.70
C ASN A 3 -6.60 27.44 9.26
N LYS A 4 -6.57 28.75 9.48
CA LYS A 4 -5.54 29.61 8.90
C LYS A 4 -4.18 29.61 9.63
N CYS A 5 -4.08 29.10 10.86
CA CYS A 5 -2.77 28.94 11.51
C CYS A 5 -2.72 27.77 12.52
N GLN A 6 -1.49 27.36 12.84
CA GLN A 6 -1.20 26.28 13.78
C GLN A 6 -1.81 26.53 15.17
N TYR A 7 -1.77 27.78 15.65
CA TYR A 7 -2.35 28.16 16.93
C TYR A 7 -3.87 27.99 16.97
N CYS A 8 -4.59 28.49 15.95
CA CYS A 8 -6.05 28.33 15.89
C CYS A 8 -6.49 26.86 15.75
N ARG A 9 -5.71 26.04 15.03
CA ARG A 9 -5.96 24.60 14.97
C ARG A 9 -5.74 23.94 16.33
N PHE A 10 -4.68 24.32 17.03
CA PHE A 10 -4.35 23.79 18.36
C PHE A 10 -5.42 24.16 19.39
N GLN A 11 -5.85 25.42 19.41
CA GLN A 11 -6.94 25.89 20.28
C GLN A 11 -8.24 25.13 20.03
N LYS A 12 -8.58 24.82 18.77
CA LYS A 12 -9.76 23.99 18.46
C LYS A 12 -9.63 22.56 19.00
N CYS A 13 -8.45 21.95 18.94
CA CYS A 13 -8.23 20.61 19.50
C CYS A 13 -8.40 20.60 21.03
N LEU A 14 -7.90 21.62 21.72
CA LEU A 14 -8.11 21.78 23.17
C LEU A 14 -9.60 22.01 23.49
N ALA A 15 -10.28 22.87 22.73
CA ALA A 15 -11.72 23.13 22.92
C ALA A 15 -12.61 21.89 22.72
N LEU A 16 -12.16 20.93 21.91
CA LEU A 16 -12.83 19.63 21.72
C LEU A 16 -12.43 18.58 22.78
N GLY A 17 -11.67 18.96 23.81
CA GLY A 17 -11.35 18.10 24.96
C GLY A 17 -10.13 17.19 24.77
N MET A 18 -9.30 17.40 23.74
CA MET A 18 -8.04 16.65 23.63
C MET A 18 -7.03 17.13 24.68
N SER A 19 -6.38 16.21 25.37
CA SER A 19 -5.31 16.58 26.30
C SER A 19 -4.11 17.14 25.54
N HIS A 20 -3.47 18.16 26.12
CA HIS A 20 -2.29 18.80 25.56
C HIS A 20 -1.19 17.78 25.21
N ASP A 21 -1.02 16.78 26.08
CA ASP A 21 0.04 15.78 25.95
C ASP A 21 -0.28 14.71 24.91
N ALA A 22 -1.56 14.36 24.73
CA ALA A 22 -1.99 13.46 23.65
C ALA A 22 -1.79 14.07 22.25
N ILE A 23 -1.85 15.40 22.10
CA ILE A 23 -1.64 16.05 20.79
C ILE A 23 -0.19 15.92 20.30
N ARG A 24 0.78 15.75 21.22
CA ARG A 24 2.21 15.57 20.89
C ARG A 24 2.61 14.09 20.80
N TYR A 25 1.86 13.20 21.44
CA TYR A 25 2.15 11.77 21.43
C TYR A 25 2.10 11.21 19.99
N GLY A 26 3.19 10.57 19.56
CA GLY A 26 3.32 9.96 18.23
C GLY A 26 3.91 10.86 17.13
N ARG A 27 4.19 12.15 17.37
CA ARG A 27 4.97 12.98 16.44
C ARG A 27 6.44 12.97 16.85
N MET A 28 7.29 12.29 16.08
CA MET A 28 8.73 12.38 16.31
C MET A 28 9.23 13.83 16.12
N PRO A 29 10.00 14.37 17.07
CA PRO A 29 10.68 15.66 16.91
C PRO A 29 11.59 15.66 15.67
N GLU A 30 11.59 16.75 14.92
CA GLU A 30 12.45 16.90 13.73
C GLU A 30 13.94 16.76 14.04
N ALA A 31 14.38 17.10 15.25
CA ALA A 31 15.76 16.87 15.70
C ALA A 31 16.12 15.37 15.79
N GLU A 32 15.18 14.55 16.25
CA GLU A 32 15.35 13.10 16.40
C GLU A 32 15.30 12.41 15.03
N LYS A 33 14.39 12.85 14.16
CA LYS A 33 14.34 12.46 12.76
C LYS A 33 15.66 12.77 12.02
N LYS A 34 16.25 13.96 12.23
CA LYS A 34 17.54 14.33 11.62
C LYS A 34 18.69 13.45 12.11
N LYS A 35 18.73 13.08 13.40
CA LYS A 35 19.74 12.15 13.94
C LYS A 35 19.66 10.77 13.31
N LEU A 36 18.45 10.24 13.11
CA LEU A 36 18.24 8.96 12.43
C LEU A 36 18.70 8.98 10.98
N VAL A 37 18.39 10.06 10.24
CA VAL A 37 18.86 10.23 8.86
C VAL A 37 20.40 10.31 8.78
N ALA A 38 21.05 11.01 9.71
CA ALA A 38 22.50 11.09 9.77
C ALA A 38 23.17 9.73 10.05
N GLY A 39 22.58 8.92 10.95
CA GLY A 39 23.08 7.56 11.24
C GLY A 39 22.98 6.61 10.05
N LEU A 40 21.94 6.73 9.23
CA LEU A 40 21.77 5.94 8.00
C LEU A 40 22.83 6.27 6.95
N LEU A 41 23.18 7.55 6.79
CA LEU A 41 24.21 8.01 5.84
C LEU A 41 25.63 7.66 6.29
N ALA A 42 25.87 7.59 7.60
CA ALA A 42 27.18 7.23 8.16
C ALA A 42 27.49 5.72 8.08
N GLY A 43 26.47 4.86 7.89
CA GLY A 43 26.61 3.40 7.87
C GLY A 43 27.10 2.78 6.55
N GLU A 44 27.32 3.57 5.49
CA GLU A 44 27.55 3.04 4.14
C GLU A 44 29.01 2.63 3.83
N LYS A 45 29.94 2.67 4.79
CA LYS A 45 31.39 2.48 4.53
C LYS A 45 32.04 1.23 5.13
N LEU A 46 31.29 0.17 5.40
CA LEU A 46 31.90 -1.15 5.69
C LEU A 46 31.61 -2.14 4.55
N GLN A 47 32.33 -1.98 3.44
CA GLN A 47 32.41 -2.99 2.39
C GLN A 47 33.25 -4.17 2.91
N SER A 48 32.62 -5.10 3.61
CA SER A 48 33.16 -6.44 3.82
C SER A 48 32.83 -7.32 2.60
N SER A 49 33.69 -8.28 2.27
CA SER A 49 33.52 -9.20 1.13
C SER A 49 32.17 -9.94 1.12
N SER A 50 31.52 -10.08 2.28
CA SER A 50 30.18 -10.65 2.44
C SER A 50 29.06 -9.80 1.81
N GLY A 51 29.25 -8.48 1.66
CA GLY A 51 28.27 -7.59 1.04
C GLY A 51 28.08 -7.83 -0.47
N ALA A 52 29.10 -8.34 -1.16
CA ALA A 52 29.01 -8.68 -2.58
C ALA A 52 28.15 -9.94 -2.80
N ASP A 53 28.28 -10.93 -1.91
CA ASP A 53 27.50 -12.17 -1.94
C ASP A 53 26.02 -11.90 -1.63
N LEU A 54 25.74 -11.12 -0.57
CA LEU A 54 24.36 -10.73 -0.22
C LEU A 54 23.68 -9.93 -1.35
N LYS A 55 24.42 -9.04 -2.02
CA LYS A 55 23.90 -8.29 -3.17
C LYS A 55 23.58 -9.21 -4.35
N THR A 56 24.37 -10.26 -4.55
CA THR A 56 24.15 -11.27 -5.60
C THR A 56 22.92 -12.11 -5.29
N LEU A 57 22.79 -12.57 -4.05
CA LEU A 57 21.60 -13.27 -3.57
C LEU A 57 20.34 -12.42 -3.71
N ALA A 58 20.38 -11.16 -3.28
CA ALA A 58 19.24 -10.23 -3.38
C ALA A 58 18.78 -10.03 -4.83
N LYS A 59 19.72 -9.94 -5.78
CA LYS A 59 19.41 -9.88 -7.22
C LYS A 59 18.76 -11.17 -7.71
N HIS A 60 19.25 -12.32 -7.27
CA HIS A 60 18.70 -13.62 -7.65
C HIS A 60 17.25 -13.77 -7.16
N VAL A 61 17.00 -13.46 -5.88
CA VAL A 61 15.66 -13.45 -5.29
C VAL A 61 14.74 -12.45 -6.01
N ASN A 62 15.22 -11.24 -6.32
CA ASN A 62 14.42 -10.27 -7.06
C ASN A 62 14.06 -10.74 -8.47
N THR A 63 14.99 -11.39 -9.16
CA THR A 63 14.74 -11.97 -10.49
C THR A 63 13.69 -13.08 -10.42
N ALA A 64 13.79 -13.97 -9.43
CA ALA A 64 12.78 -15.01 -9.20
C ALA A 64 11.40 -14.41 -8.86
N TYR A 65 11.35 -13.38 -8.01
CA TYR A 65 10.14 -12.64 -7.67
C TYR A 65 9.46 -12.05 -8.91
N LEU A 66 10.23 -11.40 -9.80
CA LEU A 66 9.70 -10.79 -11.02
C LEU A 66 9.23 -11.82 -12.06
N ARG A 67 9.85 -13.01 -12.09
CA ARG A 67 9.48 -14.08 -13.03
C ARG A 67 8.25 -14.87 -12.58
N ASN A 68 8.12 -15.15 -11.28
CA ASN A 68 7.10 -16.05 -10.76
C ASN A 68 5.80 -15.34 -10.33
N LEU A 69 5.84 -14.04 -10.05
CA LEU A 69 4.65 -13.30 -9.61
C LEU A 69 4.14 -12.36 -10.72
N ASN A 70 2.93 -12.64 -11.21
CA ASN A 70 2.26 -11.86 -12.25
C ASN A 70 1.89 -10.42 -11.83
N MET A 71 1.75 -10.18 -10.52
CA MET A 71 1.36 -8.92 -9.92
C MET A 71 2.38 -8.43 -8.90
N THR A 72 3.32 -7.61 -9.39
CA THR A 72 4.36 -7.03 -8.55
C THR A 72 3.90 -5.73 -7.89
N LYS A 73 4.55 -5.32 -6.79
CA LYS A 73 4.28 -4.03 -6.12
C LYS A 73 4.39 -2.84 -7.09
N LYS A 74 5.35 -2.89 -8.02
CA LYS A 74 5.52 -1.85 -9.05
C LYS A 74 4.32 -1.80 -9.98
N LYS A 75 3.84 -2.96 -10.44
CA LYS A 75 2.68 -3.08 -11.33
C LYS A 75 1.39 -2.63 -10.63
N ALA A 76 1.14 -3.11 -9.41
CA ALA A 76 -0.01 -2.69 -8.60
C ALA A 76 -0.01 -1.18 -8.32
N ARG A 77 1.14 -0.60 -7.95
CA ARG A 77 1.25 0.87 -7.77
C ARG A 77 0.98 1.62 -9.06
N SER A 78 1.45 1.13 -10.21
CA SER A 78 1.15 1.77 -11.49
C SER A 78 -0.35 1.84 -11.75
N ILE A 79 -1.08 0.76 -11.46
CA ILE A 79 -2.54 0.67 -11.62
C ILE A 79 -3.23 1.66 -10.66
N LEU A 80 -2.91 1.59 -9.37
CA LEU A 80 -3.55 2.42 -8.33
C LEU A 80 -3.24 3.92 -8.47
N THR A 81 -2.14 4.28 -9.12
CA THR A 81 -1.78 5.68 -9.38
C THR A 81 -2.21 6.18 -10.76
N GLY A 82 -2.95 5.38 -11.53
CA GLY A 82 -3.44 5.76 -12.86
C GLY A 82 -2.33 5.94 -13.90
N LYS A 83 -1.16 5.32 -13.70
CA LYS A 83 0.01 5.44 -14.59
C LYS A 83 0.07 4.35 -15.66
N THR A 84 -0.92 3.45 -15.72
CA THR A 84 -0.98 2.38 -16.72
C THR A 84 -1.61 2.89 -18.01
N SER A 85 -0.98 2.54 -19.15
CA SER A 85 -1.42 2.93 -20.50
C SER A 85 -2.59 2.10 -21.05
N CYS A 86 -2.95 1.01 -20.38
CA CYS A 86 -3.99 0.09 -20.82
C CYS A 86 -4.99 -0.11 -19.69
N THR A 87 -6.25 0.22 -20.00
CA THR A 87 -7.50 -0.10 -19.29
C THR A 87 -7.49 0.06 -17.77
N ALA A 88 -8.22 1.07 -17.27
CA ALA A 88 -8.48 1.21 -15.84
C ALA A 88 -9.19 -0.05 -15.29
N PRO A 89 -8.88 -0.46 -14.05
CA PRO A 89 -9.56 -1.60 -13.43
C PRO A 89 -11.04 -1.29 -13.23
N PHE A 90 -11.88 -2.31 -13.39
CA PHE A 90 -13.29 -2.22 -13.03
C PHE A 90 -13.43 -2.03 -11.51
N VAL A 91 -14.25 -1.07 -11.08
CA VAL A 91 -14.43 -0.73 -9.67
C VAL A 91 -15.69 -1.41 -9.14
N ILE A 92 -15.54 -2.19 -8.07
CA ILE A 92 -16.66 -2.82 -7.34
C ILE A 92 -16.87 -2.02 -6.05
N HIS A 93 -18.05 -1.43 -5.87
CA HIS A 93 -18.37 -0.59 -4.71
C HIS A 93 -19.75 -0.89 -4.09
N ASP A 94 -20.56 -1.72 -4.74
CA ASP A 94 -21.89 -2.16 -4.29
C ASP A 94 -22.21 -3.55 -4.87
N MET A 95 -23.42 -4.04 -4.57
CA MET A 95 -23.86 -5.37 -5.01
C MET A 95 -24.10 -5.43 -6.52
N ASP A 96 -24.57 -4.35 -7.13
CA ASP A 96 -24.86 -4.30 -8.57
C ASP A 96 -23.57 -4.29 -9.40
N SER A 97 -22.57 -3.50 -9.00
CA SER A 97 -21.23 -3.49 -9.62
C SER A 97 -20.51 -4.82 -9.42
N LEU A 98 -20.71 -5.51 -8.30
CA LEU A 98 -20.17 -6.86 -8.08
C LEU A 98 -20.75 -7.87 -9.07
N TRP A 99 -22.08 -7.90 -9.25
CA TRP A 99 -22.75 -8.76 -10.23
C TRP A 99 -22.37 -8.42 -11.68
N GLN A 100 -22.19 -7.13 -11.99
CA GLN A 100 -21.70 -6.70 -13.31
C GLN A 100 -20.27 -7.19 -13.56
N ALA A 101 -19.42 -7.17 -12.53
CA ALA A 101 -18.06 -7.68 -12.64
C ALA A 101 -18.10 -9.19 -12.96
N GLU A 102 -18.92 -9.97 -12.24
CA GLU A 102 -19.06 -11.42 -12.43
C GLU A 102 -19.53 -11.79 -13.84
N ASN A 103 -20.54 -11.09 -14.36
CA ASN A 103 -21.07 -11.32 -15.70
C ASN A 103 -20.15 -10.79 -16.83
N GLY A 104 -19.15 -9.96 -16.48
CA GLY A 104 -18.26 -9.31 -17.42
C GLY A 104 -16.98 -10.09 -17.76
N LEU A 105 -16.15 -9.51 -18.63
CA LEU A 105 -14.85 -10.05 -19.06
C LEU A 105 -13.83 -10.19 -17.92
N VAL A 106 -14.02 -9.49 -16.80
CA VAL A 106 -13.09 -9.48 -15.66
C VAL A 106 -13.09 -10.83 -14.92
N TRP A 107 -14.24 -11.51 -14.83
CA TRP A 107 -14.40 -12.72 -14.01
C TRP A 107 -14.49 -14.00 -14.85
N ASN A 108 -14.79 -13.89 -16.15
CA ASN A 108 -14.73 -15.00 -17.13
C ASN A 108 -13.30 -15.55 -17.39
N GLN A 109 -12.26 -14.83 -16.96
CA GLN A 109 -10.86 -15.28 -17.10
C GLN A 109 -10.42 -16.25 -15.97
N LEU A 110 -11.25 -16.46 -14.94
CA LEU A 110 -10.95 -17.32 -13.79
C LEU A 110 -11.87 -18.55 -13.83
N ASN A 111 -11.37 -19.65 -14.41
CA ASN A 111 -12.09 -20.92 -14.48
C ASN A 111 -12.40 -21.47 -13.07
N GLY A 112 -13.65 -21.87 -12.82
CA GLY A 112 -13.88 -23.07 -11.98
C GLY A 112 -14.86 -23.02 -10.80
N ALA A 113 -15.38 -21.86 -10.33
CA ALA A 113 -16.37 -21.90 -9.24
C ALA A 113 -17.81 -21.88 -9.78
N PRO A 114 -18.70 -22.80 -9.34
CA PRO A 114 -20.12 -22.73 -9.66
C PRO A 114 -20.70 -21.37 -9.24
N PRO A 115 -21.62 -20.78 -10.03
CA PRO A 115 -22.39 -19.63 -9.57
C PRO A 115 -23.20 -20.07 -8.34
N ASN A 116 -22.83 -19.56 -7.16
CA ASN A 116 -23.59 -19.79 -5.95
C ASN A 116 -24.76 -18.79 -5.93
N LYS A 117 -25.94 -19.19 -5.44
CA LYS A 117 -27.09 -18.29 -5.29
C LYS A 117 -26.78 -17.12 -4.36
N GLU A 118 -25.82 -17.29 -3.46
CA GLU A 118 -25.30 -16.24 -2.59
C GLU A 118 -23.94 -15.73 -3.08
N ILE A 119 -23.93 -14.49 -3.56
CA ILE A 119 -22.74 -13.78 -4.04
C ILE A 119 -21.64 -13.66 -2.97
N GLY A 120 -21.98 -13.56 -1.70
CA GLY A 120 -21.01 -13.54 -0.60
C GLY A 120 -20.20 -14.85 -0.50
N VAL A 121 -20.87 -15.98 -0.71
CA VAL A 121 -20.24 -17.30 -0.76
C VAL A 121 -19.39 -17.43 -2.02
N HIS A 122 -19.86 -16.88 -3.15
CA HIS A 122 -19.10 -16.86 -4.40
C HIS A 122 -17.78 -16.08 -4.27
N VAL A 123 -17.81 -14.88 -3.69
CA VAL A 123 -16.59 -14.09 -3.42
C VAL A 123 -15.64 -14.84 -2.49
N PHE A 124 -16.16 -15.45 -1.43
CA PHE A 124 -15.36 -16.22 -0.48
C PHE A 124 -14.61 -17.37 -1.14
N TYR A 125 -15.29 -18.22 -1.93
CA TYR A 125 -14.67 -19.34 -2.63
C TYR A 125 -13.59 -18.91 -3.62
N ARG A 126 -13.72 -17.73 -4.23
CA ARG A 126 -12.77 -17.21 -5.22
C ARG A 126 -11.52 -16.59 -4.58
N CYS A 127 -11.58 -16.25 -3.29
CA CYS A 127 -10.43 -15.76 -2.52
C CYS A 127 -9.62 -16.87 -1.83
N GLN A 128 -10.11 -18.12 -1.85
CA GLN A 128 -9.41 -19.30 -1.34
C GLN A 128 -8.31 -19.74 -2.30
#